data_AF-A0A349SEE5-F1
#
_entry.id   AF-A0A349SEE5-F1
#
_cell.length_a   1.000
_cell.length_b   1.000
_cell.length_c   1.000
_cell.angle_alpha   90.00
_cell.angle_beta   90.00
_cell.angle_gamma   90.00
#
_symmetry.space_group_name_H-M   'P 1'
#
loop_
_entity.id
_entity.type
_entity.pdbx_description
1 polymer ?
#
loop_
_entity_poly.entity_id
_entity_poly.type
_entity_poly.pdbx_seq_one_letter_code
_entity_poly.pdbx_strand_id
1 'polypeptide(L)'
;MLNDINGANVAKAQAAGDSITLDVEGQRFEFGPEDLLVETTAAPGFASAESEGFLVALDTELTPALKTEGLAREMVRTVQEARKTTGLQISDRIALGIQGSPAIDGVLTAYRDYIMSETLATTWLENEAQDAANSVSHQLEQHRWFITIEKVN
;
A
#
# COMPACT_ATOMS: atom_id res chain seq x y z
N MET A 1 -21.02 31.37 -3.12
CA MET A 1 -22.03 31.94 -2.20
C MET A 1 -22.81 30.90 -1.40
N LEU A 2 -22.65 29.58 -1.62
CA LEU A 2 -22.85 28.55 -0.58
C LEU A 2 -21.62 28.41 0.35
N ASN A 3 -20.45 28.88 -0.07
CA ASN A 3 -19.18 28.76 0.66
C ASN A 3 -19.12 29.49 2.02
N ASP A 4 -20.03 30.44 2.30
CA ASP A 4 -20.06 31.17 3.58
C ASP A 4 -20.97 30.49 4.63
N ILE A 5 -21.65 29.40 4.26
CA ILE A 5 -22.44 28.60 5.20
C ILE A 5 -21.50 27.71 6.01
N ASN A 6 -21.65 27.74 7.33
CA ASN A 6 -20.89 26.88 8.22
C ASN A 6 -21.41 25.44 8.14
N GLY A 7 -20.80 24.61 7.28
CA GLY A 7 -21.17 23.22 7.06
C GLY A 7 -21.14 22.35 8.33
N ALA A 8 -20.31 22.69 9.32
CA ALA A 8 -20.29 21.96 10.59
C ALA A 8 -21.57 22.16 11.41
N ASN A 9 -22.16 23.37 11.34
CA ASN A 9 -23.45 23.63 11.98
C ASN A 9 -24.60 22.90 11.26
N VAL A 10 -24.55 22.83 9.92
CA VAL A 10 -25.52 22.08 9.11
C VAL A 10 -25.45 20.57 9.42
N ALA A 11 -24.24 20.00 9.42
CA ALA A 11 -24.01 18.60 9.74
C ALA A 11 -24.47 18.26 11.17
N LYS A 12 -24.22 19.15 12.13
CA LYS A 12 -24.65 18.96 13.52
C LYS A 12 -26.18 19.00 13.67
N ALA A 13 -26.86 19.93 13.02
CA ALA A 13 -28.33 20.01 13.05
C ALA A 13 -28.96 18.78 12.41
N GLN A 14 -28.47 18.35 11.24
CA GLN A 14 -28.94 17.16 10.54
C GLN A 14 -28.73 15.88 11.36
N ALA A 15 -27.56 15.70 11.98
CA ALA A 15 -27.29 14.57 12.88
C ALA A 15 -28.14 14.57 14.16
N ALA A 16 -28.55 15.75 14.64
CA ALA A 16 -29.46 15.90 15.79
C ALA A 16 -30.94 15.69 15.43
N GLY A 17 -31.28 15.65 14.13
CA GLY A 17 -32.65 15.63 13.64
C GLY A 17 -33.37 16.99 13.73
N ASP A 18 -32.61 18.08 13.82
CA ASP A 18 -33.12 19.44 13.95
C ASP A 18 -33.24 20.13 12.59
N SER A 19 -34.23 20.99 12.42
CA SER A 19 -34.31 21.91 11.27
C SER A 19 -33.27 23.01 11.37
N ILE A 20 -32.78 23.49 10.22
CA ILE A 20 -31.85 24.63 10.12
C ILE A 20 -32.33 25.66 9.11
N THR A 21 -32.20 26.94 9.46
CA THR A 21 -32.46 28.05 8.53
C THR A 21 -31.16 28.51 7.86
N LEU A 22 -31.11 28.48 6.54
CA LEU A 22 -29.97 28.93 5.74
C LEU A 22 -30.35 30.17 4.92
N ASP A 23 -29.40 31.09 4.78
CA ASP A 23 -29.52 32.23 3.88
C ASP A 23 -28.91 31.84 2.52
N VAL A 24 -29.74 31.83 1.49
CA VAL A 24 -29.35 31.53 0.11
C VAL A 24 -29.73 32.73 -0.74
N GLU A 25 -28.74 33.44 -1.26
CA GLU A 25 -28.93 34.63 -2.11
C GLU A 25 -29.78 35.74 -1.45
N GLY A 26 -29.72 35.90 -0.12
CA GLY A 26 -30.45 36.93 0.63
C GLY A 26 -31.87 36.52 1.03
N GLN A 27 -32.24 35.25 0.81
CA GLN A 27 -33.52 34.68 1.22
C GLN A 27 -33.29 33.57 2.25
N ARG A 28 -34.11 33.57 3.31
CA ARG A 28 -34.05 32.57 4.37
C ARG A 28 -34.94 31.39 4.03
N PHE A 29 -34.35 30.21 3.99
CA PHE A 29 -35.03 28.94 3.77
C PHE A 29 -34.83 28.05 5.00
N GLU A 30 -35.90 27.38 5.42
CA GLU A 30 -35.84 26.35 6.46
C GLU A 30 -35.74 24.98 5.80
N PHE A 31 -34.82 24.16 6.29
CA PHE A 31 -34.59 22.80 5.84
C PHE A 31 -34.75 21.85 7.02
N GLY A 32 -35.57 20.81 6.86
CA GLY A 32 -35.64 19.69 7.80
C GLY A 32 -34.47 18.72 7.62
N PRO A 33 -34.29 17.74 8.53
CA PRO A 33 -33.22 16.75 8.42
C PRO A 33 -33.36 15.86 7.16
N GLU A 34 -34.59 15.62 6.69
CA GLU A 34 -34.86 14.88 5.44
C GLU A 34 -34.54 15.67 4.16
N ASP A 35 -34.47 17.01 4.25
CA ASP A 35 -34.15 17.87 3.10
C ASP A 35 -32.64 17.98 2.86
N LEU A 36 -31.82 17.44 3.77
CA LEU A 36 -30.36 17.61 3.80
C LEU A 36 -29.62 16.27 3.68
N LEU A 37 -28.85 16.13 2.60
CA LEU A 37 -27.84 15.09 2.47
C LEU A 37 -26.47 15.67 2.87
N VAL A 38 -25.90 15.15 3.96
CA VAL A 38 -24.57 15.52 4.43
C VAL A 38 -23.61 14.40 4.08
N GLU A 39 -22.57 14.72 3.31
CA GLU A 39 -21.51 13.79 2.95
C GLU A 39 -20.18 14.27 3.52
N THR A 40 -19.47 13.37 4.21
CA THR A 40 -18.11 13.63 4.66
C THR A 40 -17.14 13.31 3.52
N THR A 41 -16.39 14.30 3.05
CA THR A 41 -15.31 14.08 2.09
C THR A 41 -13.96 14.08 2.81
N ALA A 42 -13.08 13.16 2.42
CA ALA A 42 -11.72 13.13 2.95
C ALA A 42 -10.98 14.44 2.64
N ALA A 43 -10.14 14.88 3.58
CA ALA A 43 -9.18 15.94 3.28
C ALA A 43 -8.22 15.51 2.15
N PRO A 44 -7.68 16.46 1.35
CA PRO A 44 -6.67 16.14 0.35
C PRO A 44 -5.51 15.34 0.96
N GLY A 45 -5.12 14.24 0.31
CA GLY A 45 -4.07 13.33 0.79
C GLY A 45 -4.57 12.17 1.68
N PHE A 46 -5.83 12.19 2.10
CA PHE A 46 -6.43 11.12 2.87
C PHE A 46 -7.47 10.34 2.06
N ALA A 47 -7.54 9.03 2.27
CA ALA A 47 -8.71 8.23 1.96
C ALA A 47 -9.54 8.11 3.24
N SER A 48 -10.86 8.33 3.18
CA SER A 48 -11.73 8.17 4.34
C SER A 48 -12.86 7.17 4.10
N ALA A 49 -13.22 6.42 5.13
CA ALA A 49 -14.40 5.57 5.15
C ALA A 49 -15.17 5.81 6.44
N GLU A 50 -16.49 5.84 6.35
CA GLU A 50 -17.40 6.00 7.49
C GLU A 50 -18.28 4.77 7.65
N SER A 51 -18.39 4.25 8.87
CA SER A 51 -19.28 3.14 9.20
C SER A 51 -19.74 3.25 10.65
N GLU A 52 -21.05 3.14 10.89
CA GLU A 52 -21.67 3.18 12.23
C GLU A 52 -21.21 4.38 13.10
N GLY A 53 -21.00 5.54 12.47
CA GLY A 53 -20.53 6.77 13.16
C GLY A 53 -19.03 6.82 13.44
N PHE A 54 -18.25 5.83 12.98
CA PHE A 54 -16.79 5.87 13.00
C PHE A 54 -16.25 6.35 11.66
N LEU A 55 -15.41 7.38 11.70
CA LEU A 55 -14.65 7.85 10.54
C LEU A 55 -13.20 7.36 10.66
N VAL A 56 -12.75 6.60 9.67
CA VAL A 56 -11.34 6.22 9.51
C VAL A 56 -10.76 7.04 8.37
N ALA A 57 -9.64 7.72 8.61
CA ALA A 57 -8.86 8.38 7.58
C ALA A 57 -7.48 7.73 7.47
N LEU A 58 -7.08 7.35 6.27
CA LEU A 58 -5.78 6.78 5.93
C LEU A 58 -4.97 7.79 5.14
N ASP A 59 -3.78 8.11 5.63
CA ASP A 59 -2.80 8.88 4.87
C ASP A 59 -2.32 8.05 3.67
N THR A 60 -2.48 8.62 2.47
CA THR A 60 -2.14 7.95 1.21
C THR A 60 -0.77 8.38 0.67
N GLU A 61 -0.05 9.24 1.38
CA GLU A 61 1.28 9.69 0.95
C GLU A 61 2.31 8.57 1.05
N LEU A 62 2.81 8.13 -0.11
CA LEU A 62 3.87 7.13 -0.17
C LEU A 62 5.24 7.76 0.07
N THR A 63 5.73 7.59 1.30
CA THR A 63 7.10 7.96 1.67
C THR A 63 8.15 7.11 0.93
N PRO A 64 9.39 7.60 0.74
CA PRO A 64 10.46 6.81 0.15
C PRO A 64 10.71 5.48 0.89
N ALA A 65 10.63 5.48 2.23
CA ALA A 65 10.79 4.28 3.04
C ALA A 65 9.71 3.23 2.76
N LEU A 66 8.44 3.65 2.64
CA LEU A 66 7.32 2.76 2.29
C LEU A 66 7.48 2.16 0.89
N LYS A 67 8.02 2.93 -0.07
CA LYS A 67 8.33 2.41 -1.41
C LYS A 67 9.40 1.33 -1.36
N THR A 68 10.48 1.55 -0.61
CA THR A 68 11.55 0.56 -0.45
C THR A 68 11.06 -0.70 0.26
N GLU A 69 10.24 -0.55 1.31
CA GLU A 69 9.61 -1.68 2.01
C GLU A 69 8.67 -2.46 1.07
N GLY A 70 7.85 -1.75 0.29
CA GLY A 70 6.96 -2.36 -0.70
C GLY A 70 7.72 -3.21 -1.73
N LEU A 71 8.84 -2.70 -2.24
CA LEU A 71 9.72 -3.46 -3.13
C LEU A 71 10.31 -4.69 -2.45
N ALA A 72 10.71 -4.61 -1.18
CA ALA A 72 11.20 -5.76 -0.43
C ALA A 72 10.12 -6.84 -0.25
N ARG A 73 8.87 -6.44 0.06
CA ARG A 73 7.73 -7.37 0.16
C ARG A 73 7.42 -8.04 -1.17
N GLU A 74 7.53 -7.29 -2.26
CA GLU A 74 7.38 -7.84 -3.61
C GLU A 74 8.51 -8.82 -3.97
N MET A 75 9.76 -8.56 -3.55
CA MET A 75 10.86 -9.53 -3.69
C MET A 75 10.58 -10.82 -2.92
N VAL A 76 10.08 -10.74 -1.69
CA VAL A 76 9.65 -11.94 -0.94
C VAL A 76 8.59 -12.71 -1.73
N ARG A 77 7.56 -12.04 -2.25
CA ARG A 77 6.50 -12.66 -3.07
C ARG A 77 7.10 -13.41 -4.26
N THR A 78 7.98 -12.76 -5.01
CA THR A 78 8.59 -13.33 -6.23
C THR A 78 9.53 -14.50 -5.93
N VAL A 79 10.28 -14.46 -4.83
CA VAL A 79 11.09 -15.61 -4.38
C VAL A 79 10.18 -16.78 -4.01
N GLN A 80 9.09 -16.53 -3.28
CA GLN A 80 8.15 -17.59 -2.89
C GLN A 80 7.45 -18.22 -4.10
N GLU A 81 7.17 -17.43 -5.14
CA GLU A 81 6.68 -17.95 -6.42
C GLU A 81 7.74 -18.80 -7.13
N ALA A 82 8.99 -18.34 -7.20
CA ALA A 82 10.09 -19.13 -7.74
C ALA A 82 10.24 -20.48 -7.02
N ARG A 83 10.15 -20.49 -5.68
CA ARG A 83 10.21 -21.74 -4.90
C ARG A 83 9.12 -22.74 -5.30
N LYS A 84 7.90 -22.25 -5.54
CA LYS A 84 6.77 -23.09 -5.97
C LYS A 84 7.00 -23.63 -7.39
N THR A 85 7.45 -22.79 -8.32
CA THR A 85 7.63 -23.19 -9.72
C THR A 85 8.81 -24.15 -9.92
N THR A 86 9.84 -24.09 -9.08
CA THR A 86 10.95 -25.06 -9.07
C THR A 86 10.65 -26.34 -8.29
N GLY A 87 9.43 -26.50 -7.76
CA GLY A 87 9.00 -27.72 -7.08
C GLY A 87 9.61 -27.93 -5.68
N LEU A 88 10.11 -26.87 -5.05
CA LEU A 88 10.63 -26.96 -3.68
C LEU A 88 9.50 -27.19 -2.68
N GLN A 89 9.79 -27.95 -1.64
CA GLN A 89 8.86 -28.11 -0.52
C GLN A 89 8.83 -26.84 0.33
N ILE A 90 7.73 -26.61 1.05
CA ILE A 90 7.54 -25.43 1.90
C ILE A 90 8.67 -25.30 2.94
N SER A 91 9.16 -26.42 3.45
CA SER A 91 10.23 -26.48 4.47
C SER A 91 11.65 -26.44 3.91
N ASP A 92 11.83 -26.50 2.59
CA ASP A 92 13.16 -26.54 2.00
C ASP A 92 13.91 -25.22 2.23
N ARG A 93 15.18 -25.32 2.62
CA ARG A 93 16.08 -24.17 2.76
C ARG A 93 16.77 -23.90 1.44
N ILE A 94 17.05 -22.63 1.16
CA ILE A 94 17.62 -22.21 -0.12
C ILE A 94 18.88 -21.35 0.04
N ALA A 95 19.73 -21.40 -0.98
CA ALA A 95 20.64 -20.34 -1.33
C ALA A 95 19.90 -19.40 -2.30
N LEU A 96 19.94 -18.09 -2.02
CA LEU A 96 19.18 -17.07 -2.73
C LEU A 96 20.13 -16.02 -3.31
N GLY A 97 20.02 -15.78 -4.62
CA GLY A 97 20.61 -14.63 -5.29
C GLY A 97 19.53 -13.71 -5.83
N ILE A 98 19.67 -12.40 -5.63
CA ILE A 98 18.83 -11.37 -6.27
C ILE A 98 19.74 -10.29 -6.85
N GLN A 99 19.51 -9.92 -8.12
CA GLN A 99 20.17 -8.78 -8.77
C GLN A 99 19.17 -7.99 -9.58
N GLY A 100 19.34 -6.67 -9.67
CA GLY A 100 18.41 -5.83 -10.42
C GLY A 100 18.98 -4.48 -10.80
N SER A 101 18.08 -3.52 -11.05
CA SER A 101 18.48 -2.13 -11.30
C SER A 101 19.08 -1.47 -10.05
N PRO A 102 19.77 -0.32 -10.16
CA PRO A 102 20.39 0.34 -8.99
C PRO A 102 19.44 0.64 -7.83
N ALA A 103 18.14 0.83 -8.11
CA ALA A 103 17.13 0.98 -7.08
C ALA A 103 16.93 -0.30 -6.25
N ILE A 104 17.12 -1.46 -6.86
CA ILE A 104 17.06 -2.78 -6.22
C ILE A 104 18.24 -2.97 -5.28
N ASP A 105 19.44 -2.53 -5.66
CA ASP A 105 20.63 -2.66 -4.80
C ASP A 105 20.44 -1.95 -3.45
N GLY A 106 19.80 -0.78 -3.46
CA GLY A 106 19.44 -0.06 -2.22
C GLY A 106 18.43 -0.82 -1.36
N VAL A 107 17.42 -1.43 -1.97
CA VAL A 107 16.43 -2.27 -1.28
C VAL A 107 17.11 -3.50 -0.67
N LEU A 108 17.95 -4.19 -1.45
CA LEU A 108 18.68 -5.37 -0.99
C LEU A 108 19.62 -5.03 0.17
N THR A 109 20.29 -3.88 0.12
CA THR A 109 21.14 -3.42 1.22
C THR A 109 20.35 -3.24 2.52
N ALA A 110 19.12 -2.72 2.44
CA ALA A 110 18.30 -2.43 3.62
C ALA A 110 17.48 -3.63 4.11
N TYR A 111 17.07 -4.54 3.23
CA TYR A 111 16.07 -5.57 3.51
C TYR A 111 16.54 -7.01 3.23
N ARG A 112 17.81 -7.25 2.91
CA ARG A 112 18.34 -8.60 2.66
C ARG A 112 18.00 -9.59 3.76
N ASP A 113 18.22 -9.22 5.03
CA ASP A 113 17.97 -10.13 6.16
C ASP A 113 16.48 -10.48 6.28
N TYR A 114 15.60 -9.50 6.09
CA TYR A 114 14.16 -9.70 6.04
C TYR A 114 13.74 -10.63 4.89
N ILE A 115 14.27 -10.40 3.69
CA ILE A 115 13.99 -11.24 2.53
C ILE A 115 14.44 -12.68 2.79
N MET A 116 15.64 -12.87 3.35
CA MET A 116 16.17 -14.19 3.66
C MET A 116 15.33 -14.91 4.72
N SER A 117 14.92 -14.22 5.79
CA SER A 117 14.10 -14.82 6.85
C SER A 117 12.73 -15.27 6.35
N GLU A 118 12.07 -14.43 5.56
CA GLU A 118 10.73 -14.73 5.03
C GLU A 118 10.74 -15.83 3.96
N THR A 119 11.90 -16.15 3.38
CA THR A 119 12.04 -17.08 2.26
C THR A 119 12.83 -18.34 2.59
N LEU A 120 13.13 -18.59 3.88
CA LEU A 120 13.99 -19.70 4.35
C LEU A 120 15.36 -19.77 3.64
N ALA A 121 15.87 -18.62 3.20
CA ALA A 121 17.20 -18.56 2.61
C ALA A 121 18.25 -18.56 3.74
N THR A 122 19.17 -19.52 3.69
CA THR A 122 20.28 -19.61 4.67
C THR A 122 21.58 -19.09 4.11
N THR A 123 21.66 -18.96 2.79
CA THR A 123 22.85 -18.52 2.08
C THR A 123 22.45 -17.47 1.06
N TRP A 124 23.27 -16.43 0.92
CA TRP A 124 23.10 -15.42 -0.10
C TRP A 124 24.15 -15.61 -1.19
N LEU A 125 23.70 -15.68 -2.44
CA LEU A 125 24.57 -15.82 -3.60
C LEU A 125 24.95 -14.43 -4.10
N GLU A 126 26.23 -14.09 -4.02
CA GLU A 126 26.75 -12.87 -4.64
C GLU A 126 27.01 -13.13 -6.13
N ASN A 127 26.46 -12.27 -7.00
CA ASN A 127 26.82 -12.20 -8.41
C ASN A 127 26.41 -13.35 -9.36
N GLU A 128 25.39 -14.14 -9.03
CA GLU A 128 24.95 -15.29 -9.86
C GLU A 128 23.53 -15.19 -10.43
N ALA A 129 22.85 -14.03 -10.36
CA ALA A 129 21.47 -13.91 -10.84
C ALA A 129 21.35 -13.52 -12.32
N GLN A 130 22.37 -12.93 -12.91
CA GLN A 130 22.50 -12.74 -14.36
C GLN A 130 23.25 -13.94 -14.96
N ASP A 131 22.62 -14.63 -15.92
CA ASP A 131 23.12 -15.81 -16.65
C ASP A 131 23.02 -17.20 -16.01
N ALA A 132 22.34 -17.38 -14.87
CA ALA A 132 21.99 -18.72 -14.41
C ALA A 132 20.81 -19.30 -15.24
N ALA A 133 20.94 -20.53 -15.73
CA ALA A 133 19.87 -21.26 -16.43
C ALA A 133 18.59 -21.42 -15.59
N ASN A 134 18.70 -21.21 -14.27
CA ASN A 134 17.61 -21.28 -13.29
C ASN A 134 17.16 -19.90 -12.78
N SER A 135 17.51 -18.82 -13.47
CA SER A 135 17.10 -17.47 -13.07
C SER A 135 15.66 -17.16 -13.46
N VAL A 136 14.89 -16.57 -12.54
CA VAL A 136 13.53 -16.08 -12.76
C VAL A 136 13.58 -14.55 -12.80
N SER A 137 13.15 -13.94 -13.91
CA SER A 137 13.05 -12.49 -14.02
C SER A 137 11.69 -12.00 -13.55
N HIS A 138 11.67 -10.90 -12.79
CA HIS A 138 10.45 -10.18 -12.45
C HIS A 138 10.56 -8.71 -12.82
N GLN A 139 9.42 -8.11 -13.15
CA GLN A 139 9.32 -6.69 -13.47
C GLN A 139 8.09 -6.10 -12.79
N LEU A 140 8.30 -5.00 -12.08
CA LEU A 140 7.25 -4.18 -11.48
C LEU A 140 7.52 -2.72 -11.84
N GLU A 141 6.63 -2.11 -12.62
CA GLU A 141 6.80 -0.75 -13.13
C GLU A 141 8.17 -0.56 -13.85
N GLN A 142 8.98 0.40 -13.41
CA GLN A 142 10.36 0.64 -13.86
C GLN A 142 11.41 -0.30 -13.24
N HIS A 143 11.04 -1.11 -12.25
CA HIS A 143 11.97 -1.95 -11.52
C HIS A 143 12.02 -3.35 -12.10
N ARG A 144 13.24 -3.85 -12.32
CA ARG A 144 13.50 -5.21 -12.80
C ARG A 144 14.55 -5.88 -11.96
N TRP A 145 14.32 -7.13 -11.63
CA TRP A 145 15.29 -7.99 -10.95
C TRP A 145 15.20 -9.44 -11.43
N PHE A 146 16.26 -10.18 -11.13
CA PHE A 146 16.44 -11.59 -11.42
C PHE A 146 16.69 -12.32 -10.11
N ILE A 147 16.14 -13.52 -10.01
CA ILE A 147 16.20 -14.36 -8.81
C ILE A 147 16.83 -15.69 -9.20
N THR A 148 17.85 -16.12 -8.47
CA THR A 148 18.39 -17.48 -8.55
C THR A 148 18.13 -18.17 -7.22
N ILE A 149 17.63 -19.41 -7.27
CA ILE A 149 17.41 -20.24 -6.10
C ILE A 149 18.08 -21.60 -6.27
N GLU A 150 18.76 -22.04 -5.22
CA GLU A 150 19.36 -23.37 -5.16
C GLU A 150 18.97 -24.04 -3.84
N LYS A 151 18.58 -25.31 -3.88
CA LYS A 151 18.24 -26.06 -2.66
C LYS A 151 19.50 -26.33 -1.86
N VAL A 152 19.46 -26.03 -0.56
CA VAL A 152 20.51 -26.41 0.39
C VAL A 152 20.15 -27.77 0.99
N ASN A 153 21.12 -28.68 1.02
CA ASN A 153 21.00 -30.02 1.62
C ASN A 153 21.03 -29.98 3.15
#